data_AF-A0A359MSZ5-F1
#
_entry.id   AF-A0A359MSZ5-F1
#
_cell.length_a   1.000
_cell.length_b   1.000
_cell.length_c   1.000
_cell.angle_alpha   90.00
_cell.angle_beta   90.00
_cell.angle_gamma   90.00
#
_symmetry.space_group_name_H-M   'P 1'
#
loop_
_entity.id
_entity.type
_entity.pdbx_description
1 polymer ?
#
loop_
_entity_poly.entity_id
_entity_poly.type
_entity_poly.pdbx_seq_one_letter_code
_entity_poly.pdbx_strand_id
1 'polypeptide(L)'
;YIFSIDDTDAWSEYIKDQYQSILLYHTEDDRIETGLAVPTSENPPPIWEKDRNASYVSFVLKVGYSNPSKDDFKPHLDNLQSRGFKITNILARYLFSACDDKYYDYYKAFAEVYKEK
;
A
#
# COMPACT_ATOMS: atom_id res chain seq x y z
N TYR A 1 -11.01 -6.94 4.89
CA TYR A 1 -11.83 -7.82 4.03
C TYR A 1 -11.13 -7.94 2.69
N ILE A 2 -11.13 -9.13 2.06
CA ILE A 2 -10.58 -9.31 0.71
C ILE A 2 -11.54 -8.63 -0.26
N PHE A 3 -11.07 -7.60 -0.96
CA PHE A 3 -11.86 -6.88 -1.95
C PHE A 3 -12.21 -7.83 -3.11
N SER A 4 -13.50 -8.08 -3.33
CA SER A 4 -14.01 -8.72 -4.54
C SER A 4 -14.69 -7.66 -5.40
N ILE A 5 -14.32 -7.59 -6.68
CA ILE A 5 -14.91 -6.62 -7.60
C ILE A 5 -16.40 -6.88 -7.87
N ASP A 6 -16.88 -8.07 -7.55
CA ASP A 6 -18.28 -8.48 -7.69
C ASP A 6 -19.13 -8.15 -6.45
N ASP A 7 -18.53 -7.68 -5.36
CA ASP A 7 -19.21 -7.32 -4.12
C ASP A 7 -19.69 -5.86 -4.17
N THR A 8 -21.01 -5.68 -4.35
CA THR A 8 -21.62 -4.36 -4.56
C THR A 8 -21.61 -3.50 -3.29
N ASP A 9 -21.62 -4.11 -2.11
CA ASP A 9 -21.58 -3.40 -0.84
C ASP A 9 -20.16 -2.87 -0.57
N ALA A 10 -19.13 -3.67 -0.86
CA ALA A 10 -17.74 -3.23 -0.80
C ALA A 10 -17.47 -2.06 -1.77
N TRP A 11 -18.10 -2.07 -2.95
CA TRP A 11 -18.08 -0.94 -3.89
C TRP A 11 -18.72 0.33 -3.34
N SER A 12 -19.87 0.19 -2.66
CA SER A 12 -20.57 1.31 -2.03
C SER A 12 -19.70 1.98 -0.97
N GLU A 13 -18.98 1.20 -0.17
CA GLU A 13 -18.03 1.71 0.82
C GLU A 13 -16.81 2.39 0.17
N TYR A 14 -16.23 1.77 -0.86
CA TYR A 14 -15.13 2.36 -1.64
C TYR A 14 -15.50 3.72 -2.26
N ILE A 15 -16.69 3.81 -2.88
CA ILE A 15 -17.15 5.05 -3.52
C ILE A 15 -17.42 6.16 -2.50
N LYS A 16 -17.92 5.79 -1.30
CA LYS A 16 -18.20 6.75 -0.22
C LYS A 16 -16.94 7.37 0.36
N ASP A 17 -15.86 6.59 0.49
CA ASP A 17 -14.59 7.07 1.03
C ASP A 17 -13.38 6.39 0.37
N GLN A 18 -12.93 6.99 -0.73
CA GLN A 18 -11.75 6.50 -1.46
C GLN A 18 -10.46 6.52 -0.61
N TYR A 19 -10.41 7.32 0.47
CA TYR A 19 -9.26 7.27 1.40
C TYR A 19 -9.15 5.93 2.13
N GLN A 20 -10.16 5.07 2.09
CA GLN A 20 -10.06 3.72 2.64
C GLN A 20 -9.31 2.76 1.73
N SER A 21 -9.05 3.13 0.47
CA SER A 21 -8.25 2.32 -0.44
C SER A 21 -6.81 2.22 0.06
N ILE A 22 -6.34 0.98 0.18
CA ILE A 22 -4.98 0.66 0.58
C ILE A 22 -4.30 -0.27 -0.43
N LEU A 23 -2.99 -0.13 -0.54
CA LEU A 23 -2.10 -1.07 -1.17
C LEU A 23 -1.18 -1.67 -0.10
N LEU A 24 -0.94 -2.97 -0.19
CA LEU A 24 0.06 -3.66 0.60
C LEU A 24 1.01 -4.39 -0.34
N TYR A 25 2.28 -3.98 -0.35
CA TYR A 25 3.32 -4.66 -1.11
C TYR A 25 4.20 -5.47 -0.17
N HIS A 26 4.19 -6.78 -0.36
CA HIS A 26 5.09 -7.74 0.27
C HIS A 26 6.34 -7.90 -0.60
N THR A 27 7.47 -7.41 -0.11
CA THR A 27 8.71 -7.36 -0.92
C THR A 27 9.40 -8.72 -1.02
N GLU A 28 9.15 -9.64 -0.08
CA GLU A 28 9.82 -10.94 -0.04
C GLU A 28 9.27 -11.92 -1.10
N ASP A 29 7.99 -11.83 -1.46
CA ASP A 29 7.33 -12.69 -2.45
C ASP A 29 6.81 -11.93 -3.68
N ASP A 30 7.19 -10.66 -3.82
CA ASP A 30 6.81 -9.76 -4.91
C ASP A 30 5.28 -9.60 -5.11
N ARG A 31 4.51 -9.70 -4.02
CA ARG A 31 3.04 -9.68 -4.08
C ARG A 31 2.47 -8.33 -3.68
N ILE A 32 1.62 -7.76 -4.54
CA ILE A 32 0.84 -6.54 -4.27
C ILE A 32 -0.62 -6.93 -4.02
N GLU A 33 -1.15 -6.53 -2.88
CA GLU A 33 -2.55 -6.66 -2.52
C GLU A 33 -3.23 -5.30 -2.53
N THR A 34 -4.47 -5.26 -3.02
CA THR A 34 -5.32 -4.07 -2.96
C THR A 34 -6.48 -4.35 -2.01
N GLY A 35 -6.81 -3.39 -1.16
CA GLY A 35 -7.86 -3.57 -0.16
C GLY A 35 -8.51 -2.28 0.31
N LEU A 36 -9.40 -2.45 1.31
CA LEU A 36 -10.13 -1.38 1.96
C LEU A 36 -9.94 -1.43 3.48
N ALA A 37 -9.63 -0.29 4.08
CA ALA A 37 -9.42 -0.12 5.51
C ALA A 37 -10.72 0.26 6.25
N VAL A 38 -11.73 -0.60 6.24
CA VAL A 38 -13.03 -0.28 6.84
C VAL A 38 -13.11 -0.66 8.33
N PRO A 39 -13.64 0.21 9.21
CA PRO A 39 -13.98 -0.16 10.58
C PRO A 39 -15.03 -1.27 10.56
N THR A 40 -14.75 -2.41 11.21
CA THR A 40 -15.70 -3.53 11.32
C THR A 40 -15.87 -3.96 12.77
N SER A 41 -17.06 -4.47 13.11
CA SER A 41 -17.34 -5.10 14.41
C SER A 41 -16.90 -6.56 14.46
N GLU A 42 -16.61 -7.16 13.31
CA GLU A 42 -16.04 -8.49 13.22
C GLU A 42 -14.53 -8.43 13.47
N ASN A 43 -13.94 -9.50 13.99
CA ASN A 43 -12.49 -9.58 14.21
C ASN A 43 -11.86 -10.50 13.16
N PRO A 44 -11.76 -10.05 11.88
CA PRO A 44 -11.19 -10.87 10.83
C PRO A 44 -9.70 -11.16 11.11
N PRO A 45 -9.15 -12.23 10.53
CA PRO A 45 -7.71 -12.47 10.57
C PRO A 45 -6.93 -11.23 10.10
N PRO A 46 -5.86 -10.83 10.80
CA PRO A 46 -5.05 -9.69 10.39
C PRO A 46 -4.32 -10.01 9.08
N ILE A 47 -4.44 -9.12 8.09
CA ILE A 47 -3.68 -9.20 6.83
C ILE A 47 -2.27 -8.63 7.05
N TRP A 48 -2.14 -7.67 7.97
CA TRP A 48 -0.87 -7.05 8.35
C TRP A 48 -0.96 -6.56 9.80
N GLU A 49 0.17 -6.60 10.52
CA GLU A 49 0.32 -6.00 11.85
C GLU A 49 1.65 -5.25 11.95
N LYS A 50 1.68 -4.22 12.78
CA LYS A 50 2.89 -3.41 12.99
C LYS A 50 3.96 -4.24 13.69
N ASP A 51 5.09 -4.52 13.03
CA ASP A 51 6.26 -5.06 13.72
C ASP A 51 6.83 -4.02 14.69
N ARG A 52 7.04 -4.46 15.94
CA ARG A 52 7.62 -3.66 17.04
C ARG A 52 9.13 -3.43 16.88
N ASN A 53 9.81 -4.28 16.12
CA ASN A 53 11.25 -4.20 15.88
C ASN A 53 11.59 -3.38 14.62
N ALA A 54 10.59 -3.08 13.79
CA ALA A 54 10.76 -2.28 12.60
C ALA A 54 10.70 -0.77 12.89
N SER A 55 11.44 0.00 12.10
CA SER A 55 11.19 1.44 11.92
C SER A 55 10.33 1.65 10.68
N TYR A 56 9.72 2.83 10.57
CA TYR A 56 8.83 3.14 9.44
C TYR A 56 9.28 4.42 8.74
N VAL A 57 9.43 4.34 7.42
CA VAL A 57 9.74 5.51 6.58
C VAL A 57 8.52 5.82 5.72
N SER A 58 8.05 7.06 5.78
CA SER A 58 6.92 7.51 4.95
C SER A 58 7.38 8.23 3.68
N PHE A 59 6.70 8.00 2.58
CA PHE A 59 6.91 8.70 1.31
C PHE A 59 5.61 8.81 0.51
N VAL A 60 5.60 9.67 -0.50
CA VAL A 60 4.53 9.71 -1.50
C VAL A 60 4.87 8.70 -2.59
N LEU A 61 3.94 7.78 -2.83
CA LEU A 61 4.03 6.76 -3.89
C LEU A 61 3.14 7.20 -5.05
N LYS A 62 3.71 7.18 -6.26
CA LYS A 62 3.01 7.44 -7.52
C LYS A 62 2.82 6.12 -8.25
N VAL A 63 1.57 5.78 -8.56
CA VAL A 63 1.20 4.50 -9.16
C VAL A 63 0.48 4.74 -10.48
N GLY A 64 0.81 3.93 -11.50
CA GLY A 64 0.04 3.92 -12.75
C GLY A 64 -1.45 3.63 -12.49
N TYR A 65 -2.34 4.42 -13.10
CA TYR A 65 -3.79 4.33 -12.84
C TYR A 65 -4.32 2.89 -12.91
N SER A 66 -5.08 2.49 -11.89
CA SER A 66 -5.80 1.21 -11.79
C SER A 66 -4.98 -0.10 -11.77
N ASN A 67 -3.64 -0.07 -11.90
CA ASN A 67 -2.84 -1.29 -11.90
C ASN A 67 -1.47 -1.10 -11.22
N PRO A 68 -1.39 -1.20 -9.88
CA PRO A 68 -0.13 -1.13 -9.17
C PRO A 68 0.80 -2.27 -9.56
N SER A 69 2.07 -1.93 -9.77
CA SER A 69 3.13 -2.85 -10.15
C SER A 69 4.36 -2.64 -9.28
N LYS A 70 5.26 -3.63 -9.23
CA LYS A 70 6.53 -3.51 -8.50
C LYS A 70 7.41 -2.35 -8.98
N ASP A 71 7.26 -1.96 -10.25
CA ASP A 71 8.03 -0.87 -10.84
C ASP A 71 7.64 0.49 -10.24
N ASP A 72 6.40 0.64 -9.73
CA ASP A 72 5.96 1.83 -9.01
C ASP A 72 6.68 1.99 -7.66
N PHE A 73 7.03 0.87 -7.01
CA PHE A 73 7.72 0.86 -5.70
C PHE A 73 9.25 0.88 -5.84
N LYS A 74 9.76 0.40 -6.97
CA LYS A 74 11.20 0.18 -7.20
C LYS A 74 12.07 1.40 -6.87
N PRO A 75 11.75 2.64 -7.28
CA PRO A 75 12.58 3.80 -6.94
C PRO A 75 12.74 4.03 -5.43
N HIS A 76 11.68 3.75 -4.66
CA HIS A 76 11.72 3.88 -3.20
C HIS A 76 12.48 2.74 -2.54
N LEU A 77 12.30 1.51 -3.03
CA LEU A 77 13.06 0.35 -2.57
C LEU A 77 14.56 0.54 -2.80
N ASP A 78 14.94 0.88 -4.03
CA ASP A 78 16.34 1.08 -4.42
C ASP A 78 16.99 2.18 -3.54
N ASN A 79 16.26 3.27 -3.24
CA ASN A 79 16.75 4.35 -2.38
C ASN A 79 16.92 3.94 -0.90
N LEU A 80 16.00 3.13 -0.37
CA LEU A 80 16.08 2.66 1.02
C LEU A 80 17.18 1.60 1.17
N GLN A 81 17.27 0.67 0.22
CA GLN A 81 18.32 -0.34 0.17
C GLN A 81 19.71 0.29 0.04
N SER A 82 19.86 1.33 -0.80
CA SER A 82 21.15 2.04 -0.92
C SER A 82 21.59 2.75 0.37
N ARG A 83 20.70 2.88 1.36
CA ARG A 83 20.98 3.44 2.70
C ARG A 83 21.20 2.35 3.76
N GLY A 84 21.26 1.07 3.37
CA GLY A 84 21.47 -0.06 4.27
C GLY A 84 20.22 -0.52 5.01
N PHE A 85 19.03 -0.25 4.46
CA PHE A 85 17.78 -0.77 5.01
C PHE A 85 17.32 -2.03 4.28
N LYS A 86 16.97 -3.07 5.05
CA LYS A 86 16.10 -4.16 4.58
C LYS A 86 14.66 -3.69 4.66
N ILE A 87 13.87 -3.96 3.62
CA ILE A 87 12.44 -3.64 3.52
C ILE A 87 11.66 -4.93 3.29
N THR A 88 10.58 -5.14 4.05
CA THR A 88 9.74 -6.36 4.04
C THR A 88 8.32 -6.07 3.54
N ASN A 89 7.74 -4.95 3.97
CA ASN A 89 6.37 -4.56 3.68
C ASN A 89 6.28 -3.06 3.38
N ILE A 90 5.42 -2.70 2.42
CA ILE A 90 5.02 -1.31 2.17
C ILE A 90 3.50 -1.21 2.24
N LEU A 91 2.99 -0.44 3.19
CA LEU A 91 1.57 -0.10 3.30
C LEU A 91 1.35 1.28 2.69
N ALA A 92 0.45 1.42 1.73
CA ALA A 92 0.11 2.70 1.11
C ALA A 92 -1.37 3.00 1.22
N ARG A 93 -1.71 4.23 1.61
CA ARG A 93 -3.10 4.72 1.69
C ARG A 93 -3.34 5.75 0.60
N TYR A 94 -4.44 5.59 -0.13
CA TYR A 94 -4.80 6.49 -1.21
C TYR A 94 -4.93 7.95 -0.72
N LEU A 95 -4.50 8.89 -1.57
CA LEU A 95 -4.61 10.32 -1.35
C LEU A 95 -5.53 10.96 -2.39
N PHE A 96 -5.16 10.85 -3.66
CA PHE A 96 -5.89 11.43 -4.79
C PHE A 96 -5.38 10.84 -6.12
N SER A 97 -6.18 10.98 -7.17
CA SER A 97 -5.75 10.78 -8.55
C SER A 97 -5.49 12.13 -9.22
N ALA A 98 -4.47 12.20 -10.07
CA ALA A 98 -4.23 13.37 -10.91
C ALA A 98 -3.90 12.95 -12.34
N CYS A 99 -4.24 13.83 -13.29
CA CYS A 99 -3.87 13.69 -14.69
C CYS A 99 -2.80 14.73 -15.00
N ASP A 100 -1.55 14.29 -15.02
CA ASP A 100 -0.43 15.11 -15.46
C ASP A 100 -0.29 14.89 -16.98
N ASP A 101 0.59 13.96 -17.38
CA ASP A 101 0.72 13.43 -18.74
C ASP A 101 -0.11 12.14 -18.97
N LYS A 102 -0.34 11.40 -17.88
CA LYS A 102 -1.23 10.24 -17.77
C LYS A 102 -1.99 10.31 -16.45
N TYR A 103 -3.01 9.48 -16.31
CA TYR A 103 -3.67 9.29 -15.02
C TYR A 103 -2.76 8.52 -14.07
N TYR A 104 -2.62 9.04 -12.86
CA TYR A 104 -1.87 8.41 -11.77
C TYR A 104 -2.68 8.46 -10.48
N ASP A 105 -2.49 7.43 -9.66
CA ASP A 105 -2.98 7.37 -8.30
C ASP A 105 -1.82 7.65 -7.33
N TYR A 106 -2.04 8.60 -6.42
CA TYR A 106 -1.06 8.99 -5.42
C TYR A 106 -1.44 8.44 -4.06
N TYR A 107 -0.47 7.85 -3.38
CA TYR A 107 -0.63 7.22 -2.07
C TYR A 107 0.36 7.79 -1.06
N LYS A 108 -0.03 7.85 0.21
CA LYS A 108 0.90 7.98 1.34
C LYS A 108 1.34 6.59 1.75
N ALA A 109 2.59 6.26 1.46
CA ALA A 109 3.20 4.98 1.75
C ALA A 109 4.03 5.01 3.03
N PHE A 110 4.14 3.84 3.66
CA PHE A 110 4.95 3.54 4.83
C PHE A 110 5.70 2.25 4.57
N ALA A 111 7.03 2.33 4.43
CA ALA A 111 7.89 1.15 4.35
C ALA A 111 8.32 0.72 5.74
N GLU A 112 8.14 -0.57 6.02
CA GLU A 112 8.73 -1.26 7.16
C GLU A 112 10.22 -1.47 6.88
N VAL A 113 11.10 -0.86 7.70
CA VAL A 113 12.55 -0.88 7.49
C VAL A 113 13.31 -1.42 8.70
N TYR A 114 14.33 -2.22 8.42
CA TYR A 114 15.27 -2.76 9.39
C TYR A 114 16.68 -2.32 8.99
N LYS A 115 17.47 -1.84 9.95
CA LYS A 115 18.89 -1.61 9.68
C LYS A 115 19.60 -2.95 9.62
N GLU A 116 20.25 -3.24 8.51
CA GLU A 116 21.21 -4.33 8.46
C GLU A 116 22.37 -3.98 9.39
N LYS A 117 22.75 -4.94 10.25
CA LYS A 117 23.84 -4.77 11.23
C LYS A 117 25.20 -4.96 10.59
#